data_AF-A0A949THW6-F1
#
_entry.id   AF-A0A949THW6-F1
#
_cell.length_a   1.000
_cell.length_b   1.000
_cell.length_c   1.000
_cell.angle_alpha   90.00
_cell.angle_beta   90.00
_cell.angle_gamma   90.00
#
_symmetry.space_group_name_H-M   'P 1'
#
loop_
_entity.id
_entity.type
_entity.pdbx_description
1 polymer ?
#
loop_
_entity_poly.entity_id
_entity_poly.type
_entity_poly.pdbx_seq_one_letter_code
_entity_poly.pdbx_strand_id
1 'polypeptide(L)'
;MEDNLDSFLKQQLEFITQKYIAEQMDDVIKKIQQIAKNFAIATKDKKSPFRNVLSVAVSPTSSIEVIKNFIKSQIGRSGASPIWSTKNGNELFAIALIQDIDSLQNDTEQIIKQVRKNINKDNPLNSYTDNPDKQKEMKKRIHLKLVQLYLGYLAREHTALVGEAKFK
;
A
#
# COMPACT_ATOMS: atom_id res chain seq x y z
N MET A 1 20.70 -26.44 -13.63
CA MET A 1 21.25 -26.20 -12.28
C MET A 1 21.25 -24.72 -11.95
N GLU A 2 21.70 -23.84 -12.86
CA GLU A 2 21.64 -22.38 -12.68
C GLU A 2 20.22 -21.85 -12.45
N ASP A 3 19.22 -22.31 -13.21
CA ASP A 3 17.82 -21.90 -13.03
C ASP A 3 17.25 -22.22 -11.64
N ASN A 4 17.67 -23.34 -11.04
CA ASN A 4 17.24 -23.73 -9.69
C ASN A 4 17.88 -22.84 -8.62
N LEU A 5 19.15 -22.46 -8.81
CA LEU A 5 19.84 -21.54 -7.91
C LEU A 5 19.25 -20.14 -7.98
N ASP A 6 18.96 -19.65 -9.19
CA ASP A 6 18.35 -18.34 -9.41
C ASP A 6 16.95 -18.25 -8.77
N SER A 7 16.12 -19.27 -8.99
CA SER A 7 14.80 -19.40 -8.35
C SER A 7 14.90 -19.39 -6.82
N PHE A 8 15.85 -20.14 -6.26
CA PHE A 8 16.08 -20.18 -4.82
C PHE A 8 16.51 -18.83 -4.25
N LEU A 9 17.40 -18.10 -4.93
CA LEU A 9 17.82 -16.75 -4.52
C LEU A 9 16.66 -15.75 -4.57
N LYS A 10 15.82 -15.81 -5.61
CA LYS A 10 14.60 -14.98 -5.70
C LYS A 10 13.64 -15.26 -4.53
N GLN A 11 13.44 -16.53 -4.17
CA GLN A 11 12.59 -16.91 -3.04
C GLN A 11 13.15 -16.40 -1.70
N GLN A 12 14.47 -16.50 -1.49
CA GLN A 12 15.10 -15.94 -0.29
C GLN A 12 14.95 -14.42 -0.22
N LEU A 13 15.19 -13.72 -1.33
CA LEU A 13 15.00 -12.27 -1.39
C LEU A 13 13.55 -11.88 -1.11
N GLU A 14 12.60 -12.64 -1.65
CA GLU A 14 11.18 -12.47 -1.41
C GLU A 14 10.84 -12.61 0.08
N PHE A 15 11.34 -13.66 0.73
CA PHE A 15 11.11 -13.89 2.16
C PHE A 15 11.65 -12.73 3.02
N ILE A 16 12.89 -12.30 2.78
CA ILE A 16 13.51 -11.17 3.49
C ILE A 16 12.69 -9.89 3.27
N THR A 17 12.25 -9.66 2.03
CA THR A 17 11.43 -8.49 1.67
C THR A 17 10.08 -8.52 2.40
N GLN A 18 9.40 -9.66 2.43
CA GLN A 18 8.10 -9.83 3.11
C GLN A 18 8.21 -9.58 4.61
N LYS A 19 9.30 -10.04 5.25
CA LYS A 19 9.59 -9.75 6.65
C LYS A 19 9.63 -8.24 6.91
N TYR A 20 10.42 -7.49 6.14
CA TYR A 20 10.55 -6.05 6.34
C TYR A 20 9.30 -5.26 5.93
N ILE A 21 8.53 -5.75 4.96
CA ILE A 21 7.18 -5.22 4.71
C ILE A 21 6.32 -5.37 5.97
N ALA A 22 6.28 -6.56 6.58
CA ALA A 22 5.48 -6.80 7.77
C ALA A 22 5.88 -5.90 8.94
N GLU A 23 7.18 -5.70 9.18
CA GLU A 23 7.68 -4.77 10.20
C GLU A 23 7.24 -3.32 9.93
N GLN A 24 7.28 -2.88 8.67
CA GLN A 24 6.86 -1.53 8.29
C GLN A 24 5.34 -1.33 8.39
N MET A 25 4.56 -2.40 8.26
CA MET A 25 3.09 -2.31 8.26
C MET A 25 2.51 -1.77 9.56
N ASP A 26 3.19 -1.93 10.70
CA ASP A 26 2.72 -1.38 11.98
C ASP A 26 2.58 0.15 11.94
N ASP A 27 3.56 0.83 11.34
CA ASP A 27 3.51 2.29 11.18
C ASP A 27 2.54 2.71 10.08
N VAL A 28 2.45 1.93 9.00
CA VAL A 28 1.47 2.15 7.93
C VAL A 28 0.03 2.04 8.47
N ILE A 29 -0.26 1.07 9.34
CA ILE A 29 -1.58 0.91 9.96
C ILE A 29 -1.94 2.12 10.81
N LYS A 30 -1.00 2.73 11.54
CA LYS A 30 -1.25 3.98 12.28
C LYS A 30 -1.66 5.12 11.34
N LYS A 31 -1.01 5.25 10.17
CA LYS A 31 -1.39 6.24 9.14
C LYS A 31 -2.82 5.99 8.65
N ILE A 32 -3.18 4.72 8.39
CA ILE A 32 -4.53 4.31 7.96
C ILE A 32 -5.59 4.68 9.00
N GLN A 33 -5.34 4.38 10.27
CA GLN A 33 -6.25 4.73 11.37
C GLN A 33 -6.41 6.24 11.49
N GLN A 34 -5.31 6.98 11.34
CA GLN A 34 -5.32 8.44 11.42
C GLN A 34 -6.15 9.07 10.30
N ILE A 35 -5.96 8.67 9.04
CA ILE A 35 -6.75 9.22 7.93
C ILE A 35 -8.23 8.83 8.06
N ALA A 36 -8.54 7.59 8.49
CA ALA A 36 -9.91 7.15 8.70
C ALA A 36 -10.63 7.99 9.76
N LYS A 37 -9.94 8.27 10.87
CA LYS A 37 -10.44 9.11 11.96
C LYS A 37 -10.58 10.58 11.54
N ASN A 38 -9.54 11.15 10.91
CA ASN A 38 -9.51 12.56 10.51
C ASN A 38 -10.67 12.95 9.60
N PHE A 39 -11.07 12.04 8.72
CA PHE A 39 -12.19 12.27 7.79
C PHE A 39 -13.51 11.66 8.29
N ALA A 40 -13.52 11.04 9.47
CA ALA A 40 -14.70 10.37 10.05
C ALA A 40 -15.41 9.45 9.05
N ILE A 41 -14.65 8.68 8.27
CA ILE A 41 -15.16 7.97 7.08
C ILE A 41 -16.29 6.98 7.40
N ALA A 42 -16.29 6.41 8.60
CA ALA A 42 -17.30 5.44 9.05
C ALA A 42 -18.71 6.03 9.20
N THR A 43 -18.84 7.35 9.40
CA THR A 43 -20.15 7.99 9.49
C THR A 43 -20.72 8.36 8.12
N LYS A 44 -19.96 8.15 7.04
CA LYS A 44 -20.30 8.64 5.70
C LYS A 44 -20.92 7.56 4.84
N ASP A 45 -20.49 6.31 4.99
CA ASP A 45 -21.03 5.19 4.24
C ASP A 45 -21.00 3.91 5.09
N LYS A 46 -22.04 3.07 4.93
CA LYS A 46 -22.09 1.75 5.59
C LYS A 46 -21.28 0.71 4.82
N LYS A 47 -21.09 0.91 3.51
CA LYS A 47 -20.32 -0.01 2.65
C LYS A 47 -18.93 0.58 2.41
N SER A 48 -17.91 -0.25 2.55
CA SER A 48 -16.52 0.15 2.29
C SER A 48 -16.27 0.31 0.78
N PRO A 49 -16.04 1.53 0.27
CA PRO A 49 -15.77 1.72 -1.16
C PRO A 49 -14.34 1.32 -1.53
N PHE A 50 -13.48 1.11 -0.53
CA PHE A 50 -12.07 0.74 -0.68
C PHE A 50 -11.87 -0.66 -1.28
N ARG A 51 -12.87 -1.56 -1.15
CA ARG A 51 -12.82 -2.88 -1.78
C ARG A 51 -12.74 -2.78 -3.31
N ASN A 52 -13.39 -1.79 -3.90
CA ASN A 52 -13.32 -1.55 -5.35
C ASN A 52 -11.94 -1.05 -5.77
N VAL A 53 -11.34 -0.15 -4.97
CA VAL A 53 -9.97 0.32 -5.21
C VAL A 53 -8.97 -0.83 -5.05
N LEU A 54 -9.14 -1.66 -4.02
CA LEU A 54 -8.30 -2.85 -3.82
C LEU A 54 -8.40 -3.80 -5.01
N SER A 55 -9.62 -4.02 -5.54
CA SER A 55 -9.81 -4.84 -6.75
C SER A 55 -9.02 -4.30 -7.94
N VAL A 56 -8.95 -2.97 -8.11
CA VAL A 56 -8.11 -2.34 -9.14
C VAL A 56 -6.63 -2.54 -8.83
N ALA A 57 -6.23 -2.42 -7.56
CA ALA A 57 -4.84 -2.53 -7.14
C ALA A 57 -4.24 -3.95 -7.27
N VAL A 58 -5.07 -4.99 -7.15
CA VAL A 58 -4.63 -6.40 -7.29
C VAL A 58 -4.74 -6.92 -8.74
N SER A 59 -5.23 -6.10 -9.67
CA SER A 59 -5.26 -6.46 -11.09
C SER A 59 -3.83 -6.65 -11.63
N PRO A 60 -3.57 -7.66 -12.49
CA PRO A 60 -2.24 -7.91 -13.05
C PRO A 60 -1.63 -6.74 -13.81
N THR A 61 -2.47 -5.86 -14.38
CA THR A 61 -2.04 -4.69 -15.17
C THR A 61 -2.02 -3.40 -14.36
N SER A 62 -2.22 -3.48 -13.04
CA SER A 62 -2.31 -2.31 -12.19
C SER A 62 -0.95 -1.63 -11.98
N SER A 63 -0.99 -0.32 -11.82
CA SER A 63 0.15 0.51 -11.43
C SER A 63 -0.31 1.55 -10.41
N ILE A 64 0.64 2.15 -9.70
CA ILE A 64 0.33 3.20 -8.72
C ILE A 64 -0.47 4.35 -9.36
N GLU A 65 -0.10 4.76 -10.58
CA GLU A 65 -0.83 5.81 -11.30
C GLU A 65 -2.25 5.40 -11.68
N VAL A 66 -2.46 4.14 -12.09
CA VAL A 66 -3.82 3.62 -12.38
C VAL A 66 -4.68 3.65 -11.12
N ILE A 67 -4.14 3.24 -9.98
CA ILE A 67 -4.83 3.25 -8.68
C ILE A 67 -5.19 4.69 -8.28
N LYS A 68 -4.23 5.63 -8.38
CA LYS A 68 -4.46 7.05 -8.08
C LYS A 68 -5.52 7.67 -8.98
N ASN A 69 -5.46 7.41 -10.29
CA ASN A 69 -6.48 7.90 -11.22
C ASN A 69 -7.86 7.32 -10.92
N PHE A 70 -7.93 6.04 -10.56
CA PHE A 70 -9.19 5.41 -10.16
C PHE A 70 -9.79 6.11 -8.93
N ILE A 71 -9.00 6.37 -7.89
CA ILE A 71 -9.42 7.11 -6.69
C ILE A 71 -9.91 8.51 -7.07
N LYS A 72 -9.12 9.26 -7.85
CA LYS A 72 -9.45 10.63 -8.28
C LYS A 72 -10.77 10.69 -9.05
N SER A 73 -11.01 9.72 -9.94
CA SER A 73 -12.26 9.64 -10.69
C SER A 73 -13.50 9.43 -9.81
N GLN A 74 -13.36 8.86 -8.61
CA GLN A 74 -14.49 8.66 -7.71
C GLN A 74 -15.06 9.97 -7.15
N ILE A 75 -14.29 11.06 -7.16
CA ILE A 75 -14.72 12.36 -6.61
C ILE A 75 -15.92 12.93 -7.40
N GLY A 76 -15.90 12.80 -8.73
CA GLY A 76 -16.91 13.35 -9.63
C GLY A 76 -17.91 12.32 -10.18
N ARG A 77 -17.75 11.04 -9.81
CA ARG A 77 -18.58 9.96 -10.37
C ARG A 77 -19.96 9.94 -9.70
N SER A 78 -21.00 9.95 -10.53
CA SER A 78 -22.38 9.77 -10.05
C SER A 78 -22.54 8.42 -9.32
N GLY A 79 -23.18 8.44 -8.15
CA GLY A 79 -23.39 7.26 -7.31
C GLY A 79 -22.15 6.76 -6.57
N ALA A 80 -21.03 7.50 -6.60
CA ALA A 80 -19.86 7.18 -5.79
C ALA A 80 -20.14 7.41 -4.29
N SER A 81 -19.41 6.69 -3.45
CA SER A 81 -19.50 6.86 -2.00
C SER A 81 -19.17 8.29 -1.58
N PRO A 82 -19.94 8.90 -0.65
CA PRO A 82 -19.67 10.26 -0.16
C PRO A 82 -18.34 10.37 0.59
N ILE A 83 -17.72 9.24 0.96
CA ILE A 83 -16.36 9.21 1.55
C ILE A 83 -15.36 9.93 0.64
N TRP A 84 -15.43 9.72 -0.68
CA TRP A 84 -14.43 10.28 -1.61
C TRP A 84 -14.38 11.80 -1.61
N SER A 85 -15.54 12.45 -1.42
CA SER A 85 -15.70 13.90 -1.37
C SER A 85 -15.78 14.46 0.06
N THR A 86 -15.55 13.62 1.08
CA THR A 86 -15.55 14.06 2.47
C THR A 86 -14.39 15.00 2.73
N LYS A 87 -14.70 16.14 3.37
CA LYS A 87 -13.72 17.19 3.68
C LYS A 87 -13.24 17.10 5.12
N ASN A 88 -11.98 17.40 5.32
CA ASN A 88 -11.41 17.80 6.61
C ASN A 88 -10.65 19.12 6.39
N GLY A 89 -11.19 20.22 6.89
CA GLY A 89 -10.74 21.56 6.52
C GLY A 89 -10.88 21.79 5.00
N ASN A 90 -9.76 22.13 4.35
CA ASN A 90 -9.70 22.41 2.91
C ASN A 90 -9.34 21.19 2.04
N GLU A 91 -9.13 20.02 2.65
CA GLU A 91 -8.68 18.83 1.95
C GLU A 91 -9.82 17.81 1.77
N LEU A 92 -9.83 17.13 0.62
CA LEU A 92 -10.73 16.00 0.33
C LEU A 92 -10.04 14.68 0.69
N PHE A 93 -10.81 13.74 1.25
CA PHE A 93 -10.33 12.42 1.61
C PHE A 93 -9.61 11.72 0.44
N ALA A 94 -10.19 11.76 -0.77
CA ALA A 94 -9.57 11.13 -1.94
C ALA A 94 -8.18 11.70 -2.28
N ILE A 95 -7.96 13.01 -2.03
CA ILE A 95 -6.68 13.67 -2.26
C ILE A 95 -5.69 13.29 -1.14
N ALA A 96 -6.13 13.30 0.11
CA ALA A 96 -5.31 12.86 1.24
C ALA A 96 -4.88 11.39 1.08
N LEU A 97 -5.78 10.50 0.65
CA LEU A 97 -5.46 9.10 0.38
C LEU A 97 -4.41 8.94 -0.72
N ILE A 98 -4.47 9.76 -1.77
CA ILE A 98 -3.47 9.76 -2.84
C ILE A 98 -2.10 10.19 -2.30
N GLN A 99 -2.06 11.23 -1.47
CA GLN A 99 -0.82 11.67 -0.82
C GLN A 99 -0.24 10.59 0.10
N ASP A 100 -1.08 9.89 0.87
CA ASP A 100 -0.67 8.75 1.68
C ASP A 100 -0.05 7.64 0.81
N ILE A 101 -0.68 7.31 -0.33
CA ILE A 101 -0.16 6.33 -1.30
C ILE A 101 1.21 6.75 -1.87
N ASP A 102 1.37 8.04 -2.22
CA ASP A 102 2.65 8.57 -2.69
C ASP A 102 3.70 8.51 -1.57
N SER A 103 3.32 8.78 -0.32
CA SER A 103 4.22 8.73 0.84
C SER A 103 4.78 7.33 1.12
N LEU A 104 4.09 6.26 0.71
CA LEU A 104 4.56 4.86 0.83
C LEU A 104 5.84 4.59 0.02
N GLN A 105 6.25 5.51 -0.86
CA GLN A 105 7.56 5.46 -1.47
C GLN A 105 8.68 5.59 -0.41
N ASN A 106 8.48 6.40 0.63
CA ASN A 106 9.45 6.51 1.73
C ASN A 106 9.57 5.19 2.51
N ASP A 107 8.43 4.56 2.80
CA ASP A 107 8.37 3.24 3.43
C ASP A 107 9.07 2.17 2.56
N THR A 108 8.92 2.26 1.23
CA THR A 108 9.60 1.39 0.26
C THR A 108 11.13 1.56 0.32
N GLU A 109 11.63 2.80 0.34
CA GLU A 109 13.07 3.06 0.43
C GLU A 109 13.65 2.59 1.77
N GLN A 110 12.89 2.73 2.87
CA GLN A 110 13.28 2.20 4.18
C GLN A 110 13.39 0.68 4.14
N ILE A 111 12.41 -0.03 3.58
CA ILE A 111 12.44 -1.50 3.46
C ILE A 111 13.67 -1.94 2.65
N ILE A 112 13.95 -1.31 1.51
CA ILE A 112 15.11 -1.67 0.69
C ILE A 112 16.42 -1.46 1.43
N LYS A 113 16.52 -0.36 2.19
CA LYS A 113 17.69 -0.12 3.04
C LYS A 113 17.87 -1.23 4.07
N GLN A 114 16.79 -1.71 4.69
CA GLN A 114 16.85 -2.81 5.66
C GLN A 114 17.22 -4.14 5.01
N VAL A 115 16.61 -4.47 3.86
CA VAL A 115 16.95 -5.66 3.09
C VAL A 115 18.44 -5.67 2.76
N ARG A 116 18.98 -4.57 2.21
CA ARG A 116 20.40 -4.44 1.87
C ARG A 116 21.31 -4.55 3.08
N LYS A 117 20.93 -3.94 4.22
CA LYS A 117 21.70 -4.01 5.46
C LYS A 117 21.76 -5.45 6.03
N ASN A 118 20.75 -6.27 5.76
CA ASN A 118 20.68 -7.65 6.23
C ASN A 118 21.46 -8.65 5.37
N ILE A 119 21.89 -8.24 4.17
CA ILE A 119 22.62 -9.09 3.23
C ILE A 119 24.13 -8.83 3.40
N ASN A 120 24.89 -9.89 3.69
CA ASN A 120 26.35 -9.82 3.78
C ASN A 120 26.98 -9.42 2.44
N LYS A 121 28.15 -8.78 2.46
CA LYS A 121 28.83 -8.29 1.24
C LYS A 121 29.13 -9.37 0.19
N ASP A 122 29.39 -10.60 0.62
CA ASP A 122 29.73 -11.72 -0.28
C ASP A 122 28.51 -12.60 -0.61
N ASN A 123 27.30 -12.15 -0.28
CA ASN A 123 26.09 -12.92 -0.51
C ASN A 123 25.63 -12.83 -1.99
N PRO A 124 25.28 -13.96 -2.64
CA PRO A 124 24.78 -13.96 -4.02
C PRO A 124 23.55 -13.07 -4.28
N LEU A 125 22.77 -12.73 -3.24
CA LEU A 125 21.64 -11.81 -3.30
C LEU A 125 22.05 -10.38 -3.70
N ASN A 126 23.32 -9.99 -3.55
CA ASN A 126 23.81 -8.67 -3.98
C ASN A 126 23.65 -8.44 -5.48
N SER A 127 23.61 -9.53 -6.28
CA SER A 127 23.29 -9.48 -7.70
C SER A 127 21.88 -8.94 -8.01
N TYR A 128 20.99 -8.89 -7.02
CA TYR A 128 19.64 -8.32 -7.10
C TYR A 128 19.55 -6.94 -6.47
N THR A 129 20.21 -6.75 -5.33
CA THR A 129 20.05 -5.52 -4.55
C THR A 129 20.96 -4.38 -4.97
N ASP A 130 22.08 -4.68 -5.63
CA ASP A 130 23.04 -3.67 -6.09
C ASP A 130 22.96 -3.42 -7.61
N ASN A 131 22.30 -4.29 -8.37
CA ASN A 131 22.01 -4.06 -9.77
C ASN A 131 20.91 -2.98 -9.92
N PRO A 132 21.13 -1.86 -10.63
CA PRO A 132 20.18 -0.76 -10.72
C PRO A 132 18.81 -1.13 -11.31
N ASP A 133 18.78 -1.98 -12.35
CA ASP A 133 17.54 -2.37 -13.02
C ASP A 133 16.69 -3.29 -12.13
N LYS A 134 17.32 -4.29 -11.51
CA LYS A 134 16.66 -5.18 -10.56
C LYS A 134 16.20 -4.43 -9.31
N GLN A 135 16.99 -3.46 -8.84
CA GLN A 135 16.60 -2.62 -7.71
C GLN A 135 15.37 -1.76 -8.07
N LYS A 136 15.30 -1.22 -9.29
CA LYS A 136 14.12 -0.47 -9.78
C LYS A 136 12.89 -1.37 -9.86
N GLU A 137 13.02 -2.60 -10.32
CA GLU A 137 11.94 -3.58 -10.35
C GLU A 137 11.47 -3.93 -8.93
N MET A 138 12.40 -4.20 -8.02
CA MET A 138 12.14 -4.47 -6.61
C MET A 138 11.41 -3.30 -5.94
N LYS A 139 11.86 -2.05 -6.16
CA LYS A 139 11.19 -0.82 -5.68
C LYS A 139 9.74 -0.78 -6.11
N LYS A 140 9.48 -0.93 -7.42
CA LYS A 140 8.12 -0.91 -7.96
C LYS A 140 7.23 -1.98 -7.33
N ARG A 141 7.76 -3.20 -7.19
CA ARG A 141 7.03 -4.35 -6.64
C ARG A 141 6.69 -4.14 -5.16
N ILE A 142 7.64 -3.67 -4.36
CA ILE A 142 7.43 -3.37 -2.93
C ILE A 142 6.42 -2.24 -2.77
N HIS A 143 6.56 -1.15 -3.53
CA HIS A 143 5.64 -0.01 -3.45
C HIS A 143 4.20 -0.42 -3.80
N LEU A 144 4.02 -1.18 -4.90
CA LEU A 144 2.71 -1.72 -5.26
C LEU A 144 2.16 -2.63 -4.16
N LYS A 145 2.99 -3.50 -3.57
CA LYS A 145 2.56 -4.38 -2.49
C LYS A 145 2.13 -3.61 -1.24
N LEU A 146 2.87 -2.57 -0.86
CA LEU A 146 2.50 -1.69 0.25
C LEU A 146 1.16 -1.00 -0.01
N VAL A 147 0.93 -0.49 -1.23
CA VAL A 147 -0.35 0.14 -1.60
C VAL A 147 -1.51 -0.86 -1.53
N GLN A 148 -1.32 -2.09 -2.02
CA GLN A 148 -2.33 -3.15 -1.92
C GLN A 148 -2.66 -3.47 -0.45
N LEU A 149 -1.64 -3.60 0.39
CA LEU A 149 -1.82 -3.85 1.82
C LEU A 149 -2.52 -2.68 2.50
N TYR A 150 -2.07 -1.44 2.23
CA TYR A 150 -2.66 -0.22 2.74
C TYR A 150 -4.17 -0.17 2.44
N LEU A 151 -4.55 -0.35 1.18
CA LEU A 151 -5.96 -0.34 0.76
C LEU A 151 -6.77 -1.47 1.40
N GLY A 152 -6.16 -2.66 1.54
CA GLY A 152 -6.77 -3.79 2.24
C GLY A 152 -7.03 -3.52 3.72
N TYR A 153 -6.07 -2.92 4.42
CA TYR A 153 -6.23 -2.53 5.82
C TYR A 153 -7.19 -1.36 5.99
N LEU A 154 -7.17 -0.35 5.12
CA LEU A 154 -8.15 0.74 5.12
C LEU A 154 -9.58 0.21 4.93
N ALA A 155 -9.76 -0.77 4.04
CA ALA A 155 -11.06 -1.41 3.85
C ALA A 155 -11.57 -2.11 5.12
N ARG A 156 -10.67 -2.77 5.86
CA ARG A 156 -10.96 -3.43 7.15
C ARG A 156 -11.24 -2.43 8.25
N GLU A 157 -10.39 -1.41 8.39
CA GLU A 157 -10.52 -0.34 9.37
C GLU A 157 -11.88 0.36 9.24
N HIS A 158 -12.26 0.75 8.02
CA HIS A 158 -13.59 1.30 7.76
C HIS A 158 -14.70 0.34 8.20
N THR A 159 -14.58 -0.95 7.89
CA THR A 159 -15.58 -1.96 8.25
C THR A 159 -15.69 -2.11 9.78
N ALA A 160 -14.56 -2.10 10.48
CA ALA A 160 -14.50 -2.16 11.94
C ALA A 160 -15.17 -0.93 12.56
N LEU A 161 -14.79 0.27 12.14
CA LEU A 161 -15.36 1.52 12.64
C LEU A 161 -16.88 1.63 12.40
N VAL A 162 -17.38 1.18 11.23
CA VAL A 162 -18.82 1.10 10.96
C VAL A 162 -19.52 0.10 11.89
N GLY A 163 -18.85 -1.01 12.23
CA GLY A 163 -19.35 -2.00 13.19
C GLY A 163 -19.43 -1.43 14.61
N GLU A 164 -18.34 -0.81 15.08
CA GLU A 164 -18.25 -0.20 16.41
C GLU A 164 -19.27 0.93 16.61
N ALA A 165 -19.55 1.72 15.57
CA ALA A 165 -20.53 2.79 15.62
C ALA A 165 -21.96 2.31 15.91
N LYS A 166 -22.25 1.01 15.81
CA LYS A 166 -23.56 0.44 16.20
C LYS A 166 -23.73 0.26 17.70
N PHE A 167 -22.63 0.30 18.45
CA PHE A 167 -22.59 0.04 19.89
C PHE A 167 -22.22 1.29 20.70
N LYS A 168 -22.12 2.45 20.03
CA LYS A 168 -21.99 3.78 20.65
C LYS A 168 -23.34 4.47 20.60
#